data_AF-A0A977Q345-F1
#
_entry.id   AF-A0A977Q345-F1
#
_cell.length_a   1.000
_cell.length_b   1.000
_cell.length_c   1.000
_cell.angle_alpha   90.00
_cell.angle_beta   90.00
_cell.angle_gamma   90.00
#
_symmetry.space_group_name_H-M   'P 1'
#
loop_
_entity.id
_entity.type
_entity.pdbx_description
1 polymer ?
#
loop_
_entity_poly.entity_id
_entity_poly.type
_entity_poly.pdbx_seq_one_letter_code
_entity_poly.pdbx_strand_id
1 'polypeptide(L)'
;MNFYEDFDACSLTMIDSIKSILYSRHNNIFDRLDFYNDNIYLEPLIYTYLNQKDDKWLDSIIFGYEKVKKEMIEVFSNHKGAIFLPQIGYFKTSSPDATIILKTTDGKYRLELAGQSLDYAFEPLLFLNFGIEVQKYQHPLVESFISYFTHPNDDNVLSDNVFEHHIEHLNKGLAILKECNSKHFDLLLKSLKRVLLFTAKEPNSFASLEIHNMIFFNVNSWDNEMYFVDHLSHEGAHITFNTLTYDSKFKLFKFHYNMSFSEISGTHDDSNSLYLRFHGLFTFVEITKSLISCIESKVLSEENIHEAKGRLAFQLRRFKNSLSDFNGLDVFESEGLLWFNFFSKVYMEIEKEYGQLVSKYDLSMPSYDFNSKVFREANPLTNNSVI
;
A
#
# COMPACT_ATOMS: atom_id res chain seq x y z
N MET A 1 8.82 24.01 -7.48
CA MET A 1 9.12 22.60 -7.83
C MET A 1 7.84 21.84 -7.63
N ASN A 2 7.30 21.21 -8.67
CA ASN A 2 6.11 20.39 -8.58
C ASN A 2 6.56 18.93 -8.64
N PHE A 3 6.90 18.35 -7.48
CA PHE A 3 7.48 17.01 -7.39
C PHE A 3 6.65 15.93 -8.07
N TYR A 4 5.34 16.15 -8.25
CA TYR A 4 4.44 15.21 -8.91
C TYR A 4 4.56 15.19 -10.43
N GLU A 5 5.10 16.24 -11.07
CA GLU A 5 5.28 16.30 -12.53
C GLU A 5 6.33 15.30 -13.03
N ASP A 6 7.31 14.97 -12.17
CA ASP A 6 8.39 14.04 -12.51
C ASP A 6 7.99 12.57 -12.34
N PHE A 7 6.78 12.28 -11.83
CA PHE A 7 6.36 10.93 -11.48
C PHE A 7 6.46 9.95 -12.65
N ASP A 8 6.03 10.34 -13.85
CA ASP A 8 6.05 9.45 -15.01
C ASP A 8 7.49 9.10 -15.41
N ALA A 9 8.41 10.06 -15.36
CA ALA A 9 9.82 9.83 -15.63
C ALA A 9 10.45 8.90 -14.57
N CYS A 10 10.20 9.16 -13.29
CA CYS A 10 10.69 8.32 -12.19
C CYS A 10 10.11 6.90 -12.24
N SER A 11 8.82 6.76 -12.59
CA SER A 11 8.15 5.48 -12.77
C SER A 11 8.77 4.67 -13.90
N LEU A 12 9.05 5.30 -15.05
CA LEU A 12 9.75 4.65 -16.16
C LEU A 12 11.14 4.17 -15.75
N THR A 13 11.93 4.98 -15.03
CA THR A 13 13.26 4.53 -14.56
C THR A 13 13.18 3.33 -13.63
N MET A 14 12.20 3.32 -12.71
CA MET A 14 11.94 2.18 -11.84
C MET A 14 11.59 0.93 -12.67
N ILE A 15 10.69 1.06 -13.64
CA ILE A 15 10.25 -0.04 -14.52
C ILE A 15 11.43 -0.58 -15.34
N ASP A 16 12.27 0.28 -15.91
CA ASP A 16 13.44 -0.13 -16.69
C ASP A 16 14.48 -0.85 -15.81
N SER A 17 14.58 -0.50 -14.53
CA SER A 17 15.40 -1.23 -13.57
C SER A 17 14.83 -2.63 -13.29
N ILE A 18 13.50 -2.76 -13.13
CA ILE A 18 12.83 -4.07 -13.00
C ILE A 18 13.06 -4.94 -14.24
N LYS A 19 12.88 -4.36 -15.45
CA LYS A 19 13.18 -5.03 -16.73
C LYS A 19 14.63 -5.52 -16.79
N SER A 20 15.58 -4.67 -16.41
CA SER A 20 17.01 -5.00 -16.43
C SER A 20 17.35 -6.15 -15.47
N ILE A 21 16.80 -6.13 -14.26
CA ILE A 21 17.03 -7.21 -13.28
C ILE A 21 16.40 -8.52 -13.78
N LEU A 22 15.15 -8.48 -14.27
CA LEU A 22 14.49 -9.66 -14.83
C LEU A 22 15.29 -10.26 -15.99
N TYR A 23 15.80 -9.44 -16.90
CA TYR A 23 16.63 -9.91 -18.02
C TYR A 23 17.95 -10.50 -17.55
N SER A 24 18.61 -9.88 -16.57
CA SER A 24 19.87 -10.40 -16.02
C SER A 24 19.72 -11.78 -15.38
N ARG A 25 18.51 -12.08 -14.87
CA ARG A 25 18.16 -13.36 -14.26
C ARG A 25 17.63 -14.37 -15.28
N HIS A 26 16.90 -13.89 -16.28
CA HIS A 26 16.24 -14.69 -17.32
C HIS A 26 16.43 -14.04 -18.70
N ASN A 27 17.51 -14.39 -19.40
CA ASN A 27 17.87 -13.78 -20.69
C ASN A 27 16.79 -13.90 -21.78
N ASN A 28 15.80 -14.80 -21.63
CA ASN A 28 14.69 -14.98 -22.58
C ASN A 28 13.38 -14.33 -22.11
N ILE A 29 13.39 -13.52 -21.04
CA ILE A 29 12.15 -13.01 -20.43
C ILE A 29 11.31 -12.17 -21.41
N PHE A 30 11.95 -11.42 -22.32
CA PHE A 30 11.26 -10.58 -23.30
C PHE A 30 10.78 -11.34 -24.55
N ASP A 31 11.22 -12.58 -24.74
CA ASP A 31 10.59 -13.50 -25.69
C ASP A 31 9.21 -13.92 -25.17
N ARG A 32 9.06 -13.97 -23.84
CA ARG A 32 7.86 -14.40 -23.13
C ARG A 32 6.90 -13.24 -22.86
N LEU A 33 7.42 -12.09 -22.45
CA LEU A 33 6.66 -10.91 -22.05
C LEU A 33 6.75 -9.78 -23.08
N ASP A 34 5.74 -8.92 -23.12
CA ASP A 34 5.79 -7.71 -23.93
C ASP A 34 6.61 -6.62 -23.24
N PHE A 35 7.81 -6.37 -23.78
CA PHE A 35 8.75 -5.36 -23.27
C PHE A 35 8.15 -3.95 -23.19
N TYR A 36 7.21 -3.62 -24.08
CA TYR A 36 6.60 -2.29 -24.18
C TYR A 36 5.32 -2.16 -23.34
N ASN A 37 4.83 -3.25 -22.75
CA ASN A 37 3.70 -3.20 -21.83
C ASN A 37 4.18 -3.00 -20.39
N ASP A 38 4.37 -1.74 -20.03
CA ASP A 38 4.85 -1.32 -18.71
C ASP A 38 4.00 -1.82 -17.54
N ASN A 39 2.70 -2.07 -17.75
CA ASN A 39 1.81 -2.59 -16.71
C ASN A 39 2.23 -3.97 -16.18
N ILE A 40 2.89 -4.80 -17.00
CA ILE A 40 3.39 -6.11 -16.57
C ILE A 40 4.42 -5.94 -15.45
N TYR A 41 5.29 -4.94 -15.57
CA TYR A 41 6.40 -4.70 -14.65
C TYR A 41 5.99 -3.95 -13.38
N LEU A 42 4.71 -3.55 -13.30
CA LEU A 42 4.10 -3.01 -12.09
C LEU A 42 3.42 -4.10 -11.24
N GLU A 43 3.42 -5.36 -11.68
CA GLU A 43 2.88 -6.51 -10.93
C GLU A 43 3.59 -6.68 -9.57
N PRO A 44 2.88 -6.52 -8.42
CA PRO A 44 3.48 -6.59 -7.10
C PRO A 44 4.29 -7.86 -6.83
N LEU A 45 3.83 -9.02 -7.32
CA LEU A 45 4.53 -10.28 -7.10
C LEU A 45 5.91 -10.34 -7.79
N ILE A 46 6.15 -9.56 -8.85
CA ILE A 46 7.48 -9.44 -9.47
C ILE A 46 8.46 -8.82 -8.48
N TYR A 47 8.08 -7.77 -7.75
CA TYR A 47 8.95 -7.14 -6.75
C TYR A 47 9.35 -8.13 -5.67
N THR A 48 8.39 -8.92 -5.18
CA THR A 48 8.69 -9.92 -4.16
C THR A 48 9.57 -11.04 -4.69
N TYR A 49 9.31 -11.48 -5.91
CA TYR A 49 10.11 -12.48 -6.61
C TYR A 49 11.57 -12.03 -6.82
N LEU A 50 11.79 -10.77 -7.18
CA LEU A 50 13.14 -10.24 -7.39
C LEU A 50 13.98 -10.21 -6.10
N ASN A 51 13.34 -10.20 -4.94
CA ASN A 51 14.00 -10.33 -3.64
C ASN A 51 14.26 -11.80 -3.22
N GLN A 52 13.73 -12.78 -3.96
CA GLN A 52 13.99 -14.21 -3.73
C GLN A 52 15.26 -14.69 -4.43
N LYS A 53 15.86 -15.74 -3.87
CA LYS A 53 17.04 -16.42 -4.44
C LYS A 53 16.67 -17.48 -5.49
N ASP A 54 15.47 -18.06 -5.41
CA ASP A 54 15.04 -19.16 -6.29
C ASP A 54 14.04 -18.70 -7.36
N ASP A 55 13.99 -19.46 -8.46
CA ASP A 55 13.23 -19.11 -9.67
C ASP A 55 11.85 -19.75 -9.78
N LYS A 56 11.42 -20.53 -8.78
CA LYS A 56 10.24 -21.42 -8.91
C LYS A 56 8.93 -20.65 -9.12
N TRP A 57 8.87 -19.40 -8.65
CA TRP A 57 7.67 -18.56 -8.70
C TRP A 57 7.44 -17.89 -10.04
N LEU A 58 8.50 -17.68 -10.84
CA LEU A 58 8.43 -16.78 -12.00
C LEU A 58 7.34 -17.20 -12.97
N ASP A 59 7.29 -18.50 -13.29
CA ASP A 59 6.31 -19.04 -14.23
C ASP A 59 4.88 -18.78 -13.75
N SER A 60 4.57 -19.06 -12.47
CA SER A 60 3.23 -18.78 -11.91
C SER A 60 2.87 -17.29 -11.90
N ILE A 61 3.83 -16.39 -11.68
CA ILE A 61 3.59 -14.94 -11.62
C ILE A 61 3.28 -14.40 -13.02
N ILE A 62 4.05 -14.83 -14.03
CA ILE A 62 3.97 -14.22 -15.35
C ILE A 62 3.05 -14.96 -16.33
N PHE A 63 2.55 -16.13 -15.97
CA PHE A 63 1.75 -16.99 -16.83
C PHE A 63 0.56 -16.29 -17.51
N GLY A 64 -0.13 -15.42 -16.78
CA GLY A 64 -1.25 -14.63 -17.32
C GLY A 64 -0.83 -13.52 -18.30
N TYR A 65 0.44 -13.12 -18.27
CA TYR A 65 1.02 -12.07 -19.11
C TYR A 65 1.82 -12.61 -20.31
N GLU A 66 2.05 -13.93 -20.39
CA GLU A 66 2.86 -14.52 -21.47
C GLU A 66 2.20 -14.37 -22.85
N LYS A 67 2.99 -13.97 -23.85
CA LYS A 67 2.59 -13.93 -25.27
C LYS A 67 2.12 -15.30 -25.76
N VAL A 68 2.82 -16.35 -25.32
CA VAL A 68 2.50 -17.76 -25.57
C VAL A 68 2.57 -18.48 -24.24
N LYS A 69 1.41 -18.92 -23.74
CA LYS A 69 1.31 -19.65 -22.48
C LYS A 69 2.04 -20.99 -22.58
N LYS A 70 2.87 -21.29 -21.58
CA LYS A 70 3.44 -22.64 -21.41
C LYS A 70 2.32 -23.68 -21.28
N GLU A 71 2.53 -24.85 -21.87
CA GLU A 71 1.59 -25.97 -21.73
C GLU A 71 1.51 -26.48 -20.29
N MET A 72 2.61 -26.34 -19.54
CA MET A 72 2.76 -26.85 -18.19
C MET A 72 3.63 -25.92 -17.35
N ILE A 73 3.16 -25.60 -16.14
CA ILE A 73 3.92 -24.85 -15.13
C ILE A 73 3.69 -25.42 -13.73
N GLU A 74 4.61 -25.15 -12.82
CA GLU A 74 4.37 -25.32 -11.38
C GLU A 74 3.57 -24.13 -10.84
N VAL A 75 2.62 -24.43 -9.95
CA VAL A 75 1.81 -23.45 -9.23
C VAL A 75 1.71 -23.85 -7.77
N PHE A 76 1.43 -22.89 -6.90
CA PHE A 76 1.56 -23.07 -5.46
C PHE A 76 0.26 -22.69 -4.76
N SER A 77 -0.31 -23.60 -4.00
CA SER A 77 -1.44 -23.29 -3.13
C SER A 77 -0.97 -22.72 -1.80
N ASN A 78 -1.76 -21.83 -1.22
CA ASN A 78 -1.55 -21.36 0.15
C ASN A 78 -2.09 -22.36 1.20
N HIS A 79 -2.00 -22.00 2.48
CA HIS A 79 -2.48 -22.81 3.61
C HIS A 79 -4.00 -23.11 3.56
N LYS A 80 -4.76 -22.45 2.68
CA LYS A 80 -6.19 -22.70 2.43
C LYS A 80 -6.47 -23.38 1.09
N GLY A 81 -5.45 -23.92 0.41
CA GLY A 81 -5.61 -24.61 -0.87
C GLY A 81 -5.91 -23.70 -2.06
N ALA A 82 -5.72 -22.38 -1.92
CA ALA A 82 -5.96 -21.41 -2.99
C ALA A 82 -4.68 -21.16 -3.79
N ILE A 83 -4.77 -21.37 -5.11
CA ILE A 83 -3.73 -21.00 -6.07
C ILE A 83 -4.16 -19.70 -6.72
N PHE A 84 -3.28 -18.70 -6.78
CA PHE A 84 -3.53 -17.44 -7.46
C PHE A 84 -2.62 -17.29 -8.69
N LEU A 85 -3.20 -16.92 -9.82
CA LEU A 85 -2.45 -16.57 -11.04
C LEU A 85 -2.86 -15.18 -11.51
N PRO A 86 -1.93 -14.21 -11.58
CA PRO A 86 -2.21 -12.88 -12.11
C PRO A 86 -2.87 -12.92 -13.50
N GLN A 87 -3.78 -11.98 -13.77
CA GLN A 87 -4.60 -11.90 -14.99
C GLN A 87 -5.55 -13.07 -15.25
N ILE A 88 -5.57 -14.11 -14.41
CA ILE A 88 -6.40 -15.31 -14.61
C ILE A 88 -7.44 -15.42 -13.51
N GLY A 89 -7.02 -15.54 -12.25
CA GLY A 89 -7.94 -15.79 -11.14
C GLY A 89 -7.40 -16.79 -10.13
N TYR A 90 -8.33 -17.41 -9.41
CA TYR A 90 -8.03 -18.35 -8.33
C TYR A 90 -8.51 -19.76 -8.67
N PHE A 91 -7.71 -20.74 -8.28
CA PHE A 91 -8.07 -22.16 -8.32
C PHE A 91 -8.12 -22.65 -6.87
N LYS A 92 -9.33 -22.91 -6.37
CA LYS A 92 -9.55 -23.45 -5.03
C LYS A 92 -9.50 -24.97 -5.07
N THR A 93 -8.58 -25.54 -4.32
CA THR A 93 -8.35 -26.98 -4.24
C THR A 93 -8.48 -27.47 -2.81
N SER A 94 -8.53 -28.79 -2.63
CA SER A 94 -8.46 -29.44 -1.32
C SER A 94 -7.02 -29.66 -0.83
N SER A 95 -6.01 -29.16 -1.53
CA SER A 95 -4.59 -29.41 -1.26
C SER A 95 -3.89 -28.13 -0.80
N PRO A 96 -3.84 -27.83 0.52
CA PRO A 96 -3.11 -26.69 1.06
C PRO A 96 -1.59 -26.91 0.97
N ASP A 97 -0.84 -25.80 0.92
CA ASP A 97 0.62 -25.75 0.98
C ASP A 97 1.33 -26.72 0.00
N ALA A 98 0.77 -26.85 -1.21
CA ALA A 98 1.18 -27.83 -2.18
C ALA A 98 1.78 -27.18 -3.43
N THR A 99 2.83 -27.81 -3.98
CA THR A 99 3.27 -27.59 -5.36
C THR A 99 2.43 -28.47 -6.28
N ILE A 100 1.71 -27.83 -7.19
CA ILE A 100 0.75 -28.45 -8.11
C ILE A 100 1.19 -28.15 -9.54
N ILE A 101 0.95 -29.07 -10.47
CA ILE A 101 1.19 -28.84 -11.89
C ILE A 101 -0.08 -28.31 -12.54
N LEU A 102 0.00 -27.12 -13.13
CA LEU A 102 -1.04 -26.59 -14.00
C LEU A 102 -0.74 -26.98 -15.45
N LYS A 103 -1.67 -27.66 -16.10
CA LYS A 103 -1.64 -27.93 -17.55
C LYS A 103 -2.70 -27.14 -18.28
N THR A 104 -2.33 -26.60 -19.45
CA THR A 104 -3.27 -25.95 -20.37
C THR A 104 -3.47 -26.82 -21.60
N THR A 105 -4.71 -27.23 -21.85
CA THR A 105 -5.08 -28.03 -23.04
C THR A 105 -6.33 -27.43 -23.64
N ASP A 106 -6.27 -27.01 -24.91
CA ASP A 106 -7.39 -26.38 -25.63
C ASP A 106 -8.02 -25.20 -24.87
N GLY A 107 -7.19 -24.39 -24.22
CA GLY A 107 -7.62 -23.23 -23.41
C GLY A 107 -8.27 -23.59 -22.07
N LYS A 108 -8.28 -24.86 -21.68
CA LYS A 108 -8.76 -25.31 -20.38
C LYS A 108 -7.60 -25.63 -19.44
N TYR A 109 -7.79 -25.29 -18.17
CA TYR A 109 -6.83 -25.57 -17.12
C TYR A 109 -7.14 -26.91 -16.43
N ARG A 110 -6.12 -27.71 -16.22
CA ARG A 110 -6.16 -28.94 -15.41
C ARG A 110 -5.07 -28.87 -14.35
N LEU A 111 -5.38 -29.30 -13.13
CA LEU A 111 -4.42 -29.40 -12.05
C LEU A 111 -4.03 -30.85 -11.83
N GLU A 112 -2.75 -31.11 -11.57
CA GLU A 112 -2.25 -32.42 -11.20
C GLU A 112 -1.37 -32.34 -9.95
N LEU A 113 -1.60 -33.23 -8.99
CA LEU A 113 -0.77 -33.41 -7.81
C LEU A 113 -0.29 -34.86 -7.76
N ALA A 114 1.03 -35.06 -7.68
CA ALA A 114 1.65 -36.39 -7.72
C ALA A 114 1.18 -37.28 -8.90
N GLY A 115 0.94 -36.67 -10.07
CA GLY A 115 0.47 -37.35 -11.28
C GLY A 115 -1.01 -37.70 -11.31
N GLN A 116 -1.79 -37.29 -10.31
CA GLN A 116 -3.24 -37.49 -10.26
C GLN A 116 -3.97 -36.17 -10.54
N SER A 117 -5.08 -36.24 -11.27
CA SER A 117 -5.94 -35.09 -11.51
C SER A 117 -6.48 -34.55 -10.19
N LEU A 118 -6.40 -33.24 -10.02
CA LEU A 118 -6.89 -32.51 -8.85
C LEU A 118 -8.07 -31.63 -9.26
N ASP A 119 -9.21 -31.84 -8.63
CA ASP A 119 -10.40 -31.00 -8.84
C ASP A 119 -10.20 -29.60 -8.23
N TYR A 120 -10.82 -28.61 -8.85
CA TYR A 120 -10.81 -27.24 -8.35
C TYR A 120 -12.11 -26.50 -8.62
N ALA A 121 -12.41 -25.52 -7.78
CA ALA A 121 -13.37 -24.46 -8.08
C ALA A 121 -12.62 -23.23 -8.58
N PHE A 122 -13.04 -22.69 -9.72
CA PHE A 122 -12.47 -21.46 -10.27
C PHE A 122 -13.19 -20.25 -9.70
N GLU A 123 -12.44 -19.24 -9.28
CA GLU A 123 -12.99 -17.94 -8.94
C GLU A 123 -12.30 -16.83 -9.75
N PRO A 124 -13.07 -15.91 -10.36
CA PRO A 124 -12.47 -14.80 -11.09
C PRO A 124 -11.78 -13.80 -10.14
N LEU A 125 -10.94 -12.96 -10.76
CA LEU A 125 -10.38 -11.77 -10.12
C LEU A 125 -11.50 -10.80 -9.72
N LEU A 126 -11.28 -10.09 -8.62
CA LEU A 126 -12.18 -9.06 -8.12
C LEU A 126 -11.50 -7.70 -8.29
N PHE A 127 -12.23 -6.72 -8.80
CA PHE A 127 -11.71 -5.37 -9.04
C PHE A 127 -12.59 -4.31 -8.38
N LEU A 128 -11.95 -3.25 -7.89
CA LEU A 128 -12.60 -2.01 -7.50
C LEU A 128 -13.02 -1.22 -8.75
N ASN A 129 -13.89 -0.23 -8.56
CA ASN A 129 -14.45 0.59 -9.65
C ASN A 129 -13.39 1.32 -10.50
N PHE A 130 -12.19 1.49 -9.97
CA PHE A 130 -11.08 2.17 -10.64
C PHE A 130 -9.97 1.22 -11.13
N GLY A 131 -10.27 -0.08 -11.26
CA GLY A 131 -9.36 -1.05 -11.88
C GLY A 131 -8.26 -1.60 -10.97
N ILE A 132 -8.30 -1.31 -9.67
CA ILE A 132 -7.40 -1.89 -8.66
C ILE A 132 -7.92 -3.29 -8.29
N GLU A 133 -7.06 -4.29 -8.34
CA GLU A 133 -7.39 -5.67 -7.99
C GLU A 133 -7.53 -5.84 -6.47
N VAL A 134 -8.54 -6.56 -6.01
CA VAL A 134 -8.69 -6.98 -4.61
C VAL A 134 -8.18 -8.41 -4.46
N GLN A 135 -7.08 -8.58 -3.75
CA GLN A 135 -6.54 -9.90 -3.45
C GLN A 135 -7.39 -10.58 -2.38
N LYS A 136 -8.13 -11.62 -2.78
CA LYS A 136 -9.04 -12.35 -1.89
C LYS A 136 -8.32 -13.27 -0.91
N TYR A 137 -7.18 -13.79 -1.32
CA TYR A 137 -6.39 -14.76 -0.55
C TYR A 137 -4.93 -14.35 -0.50
N GLN A 138 -4.28 -14.58 0.63
CA GLN A 138 -2.85 -14.37 0.74
C GLN A 138 -2.10 -15.30 -0.22
N HIS A 139 -1.17 -14.74 -0.97
CA HIS A 139 -0.29 -15.49 -1.86
C HIS A 139 0.88 -16.06 -1.03
N PRO A 140 1.30 -17.32 -1.22
CA PRO A 140 2.36 -17.93 -0.42
C PRO A 140 3.68 -17.13 -0.40
N LEU A 141 4.06 -16.55 -1.54
CA LEU A 141 5.24 -15.68 -1.65
C LEU A 141 5.19 -14.44 -0.74
N VAL A 142 4.00 -14.05 -0.28
CA VAL A 142 3.75 -12.84 0.52
C VAL A 142 3.51 -13.19 1.99
N GLU A 143 3.52 -14.48 2.35
CA GLU A 143 3.14 -14.93 3.70
C GLU A 143 4.03 -14.37 4.80
N SER A 144 5.33 -14.25 4.51
CA SER A 144 6.31 -13.64 5.40
C SER A 144 6.00 -12.18 5.74
N PHE A 145 5.34 -11.41 4.86
CA PHE A 145 5.04 -9.99 5.13
C PHE A 145 3.86 -9.78 6.06
N ILE A 146 3.03 -10.78 6.28
CA ILE A 146 1.95 -10.68 7.28
C ILE A 146 2.46 -11.35 8.57
N SER A 147 3.03 -12.55 8.46
CA SER A 147 3.59 -13.29 9.60
C SER A 147 4.78 -12.61 10.29
N TYR A 148 5.58 -11.81 9.58
CA TYR A 148 6.65 -11.01 10.22
C TYR A 148 6.11 -9.96 11.17
N PHE A 149 4.91 -9.45 10.88
CA PHE A 149 4.28 -8.39 11.65
C PHE A 149 3.20 -8.90 12.61
N THR A 150 2.76 -10.16 12.47
CA THR A 150 1.82 -10.80 13.38
C THR A 150 2.54 -11.79 14.29
N HIS A 151 2.15 -11.91 15.55
CA HIS A 151 2.71 -12.97 16.40
C HIS A 151 2.38 -14.36 15.82
N PRO A 152 3.31 -15.33 15.87
CA PRO A 152 3.19 -16.65 15.22
C PRO A 152 2.05 -17.56 15.73
N ASN A 153 1.21 -17.09 16.67
CA ASN A 153 0.09 -17.83 17.24
C ASN A 153 -1.28 -17.18 17.00
N ASP A 154 -1.36 -16.14 16.17
CA ASP A 154 -2.64 -15.51 15.84
C ASP A 154 -3.19 -16.11 14.53
N ASP A 155 -3.80 -17.29 14.64
CA ASP A 155 -4.41 -18.02 13.52
C ASP A 155 -5.58 -17.25 12.84
N ASN A 156 -5.97 -16.09 13.38
CA ASN A 156 -7.12 -15.29 12.94
C ASN A 156 -6.78 -14.10 12.03
N VAL A 157 -5.49 -13.89 11.70
CA VAL A 157 -5.00 -12.69 10.99
C VAL A 157 -5.64 -12.49 9.60
N LEU A 158 -6.23 -13.54 9.04
CA LEU A 158 -6.92 -13.50 7.76
C LEU A 158 -8.26 -14.23 7.88
N SER A 159 -9.26 -13.57 8.46
CA SER A 159 -10.63 -14.05 8.30
C SER A 159 -10.96 -14.04 6.80
N ASP A 160 -11.43 -15.17 6.28
CA ASP A 160 -11.91 -15.21 4.90
C ASP A 160 -13.03 -14.20 4.74
N ASN A 161 -13.09 -13.55 3.57
CA ASN A 161 -14.19 -12.66 3.19
C ASN A 161 -14.29 -11.32 3.95
N VAL A 162 -13.21 -10.84 4.59
CA VAL A 162 -13.14 -9.46 5.13
C VAL A 162 -13.53 -8.44 4.06
N PHE A 163 -13.04 -8.65 2.84
CA PHE A 163 -13.33 -7.76 1.72
C PHE A 163 -14.82 -7.63 1.43
N GLU A 164 -15.65 -8.65 1.67
CA GLU A 164 -17.09 -8.61 1.38
C GLU A 164 -17.81 -7.51 2.17
N HIS A 165 -17.37 -7.25 3.40
CA HIS A 165 -17.97 -6.23 4.27
C HIS A 165 -17.46 -4.82 3.98
N HIS A 166 -16.28 -4.70 3.37
CA HIS A 166 -15.57 -3.42 3.23
C HIS A 166 -15.46 -2.92 1.80
N ILE A 167 -15.76 -3.73 0.79
CA ILE A 167 -15.55 -3.36 -0.62
C ILE A 167 -16.39 -2.15 -1.05
N GLU A 168 -17.60 -1.99 -0.50
CA GLU A 168 -18.41 -0.80 -0.77
C GLU A 168 -17.79 0.46 -0.15
N HIS A 169 -17.33 0.38 1.10
CA HIS A 169 -16.66 1.49 1.78
C HIS A 169 -15.35 1.86 1.10
N LEU A 170 -14.58 0.87 0.64
CA LEU A 170 -13.33 1.10 -0.10
C LEU A 170 -13.58 1.77 -1.47
N ASN A 171 -14.60 1.33 -2.21
CA ASN A 171 -14.99 2.01 -3.46
C ASN A 171 -15.46 3.45 -3.22
N LYS A 172 -16.25 3.69 -2.17
CA LYS A 172 -16.65 5.04 -1.76
C LYS A 172 -15.45 5.89 -1.36
N GLY A 173 -14.51 5.33 -0.60
CA GLY A 173 -13.27 6.01 -0.21
C GLY A 173 -12.44 6.43 -1.42
N LEU A 174 -12.28 5.56 -2.42
CA LEU A 174 -11.61 5.92 -3.68
C LEU A 174 -12.36 7.03 -4.44
N ALA A 175 -13.68 6.98 -4.48
CA ALA A 175 -14.48 8.03 -5.14
C ALA A 175 -14.33 9.39 -4.43
N ILE A 176 -14.37 9.40 -3.10
CA ILE A 176 -14.13 10.62 -2.30
C ILE A 176 -12.72 11.14 -2.54
N LEU A 177 -11.71 10.26 -2.53
CA LEU A 177 -10.32 10.65 -2.77
C LEU A 177 -10.13 11.26 -4.17
N LYS A 178 -10.78 10.70 -5.20
CA LYS A 178 -10.78 11.25 -6.56
C LYS A 178 -11.35 12.67 -6.60
N GLU A 179 -12.43 12.93 -5.87
CA GLU A 179 -13.06 14.26 -5.84
C GLU A 179 -12.26 15.27 -5.01
N CYS A 180 -11.73 14.84 -3.86
CA CYS A 180 -11.08 15.71 -2.88
C CYS A 180 -9.61 15.96 -3.20
N ASN A 181 -8.87 14.96 -3.70
CA ASN A 181 -7.45 15.07 -4.03
C ASN A 181 -7.14 14.32 -5.34
N SER A 182 -7.71 14.82 -6.44
CA SER A 182 -7.59 14.21 -7.77
C SER A 182 -6.15 14.00 -8.22
N LYS A 183 -5.24 14.92 -7.90
CA LYS A 183 -3.82 14.80 -8.25
C LYS A 183 -3.17 13.59 -7.57
N HIS A 184 -3.38 13.42 -6.26
CA HIS A 184 -2.88 12.26 -5.55
C HIS A 184 -3.54 10.97 -6.05
N PHE A 185 -4.85 11.01 -6.27
CA PHE A 185 -5.60 9.88 -6.83
C PHE A 185 -5.06 9.43 -8.19
N ASP A 186 -4.75 10.36 -9.09
CA ASP A 186 -4.21 10.05 -10.42
C ASP A 186 -2.83 9.38 -10.32
N LEU A 187 -1.97 9.84 -9.40
CA LEU A 187 -0.67 9.19 -9.13
C LEU A 187 -0.86 7.79 -8.56
N LEU A 188 -1.78 7.65 -7.60
CA LEU A 188 -2.11 6.38 -7.00
C LEU A 188 -2.53 5.35 -8.06
N LEU A 189 -3.41 5.72 -8.99
CA LEU A 189 -3.87 4.82 -10.04
C LEU A 189 -2.78 4.42 -11.05
N LYS A 190 -1.72 5.24 -11.21
CA LYS A 190 -0.58 4.88 -12.06
C LYS A 190 0.21 3.72 -11.46
N SER A 191 0.43 3.71 -10.14
CA SER A 191 1.25 2.72 -9.45
C SER A 191 0.47 1.58 -8.81
N LEU A 192 -0.57 1.86 -8.02
CA LEU A 192 -1.30 0.86 -7.23
C LEU A 192 -2.02 -0.14 -8.14
N LYS A 193 -1.66 -1.42 -8.03
CA LYS A 193 -2.29 -2.51 -8.80
C LYS A 193 -3.18 -3.40 -7.95
N ARG A 194 -2.85 -3.58 -6.67
CA ARG A 194 -3.55 -4.54 -5.82
C ARG A 194 -3.74 -4.04 -4.39
N VAL A 195 -4.80 -4.47 -3.75
CA VAL A 195 -5.03 -4.27 -2.31
C VAL A 195 -5.39 -5.61 -1.67
N LEU A 196 -5.03 -5.79 -0.40
CA LEU A 196 -5.50 -6.91 0.42
C LEU A 196 -6.07 -6.36 1.72
N LEU A 197 -7.24 -6.86 2.12
CA LEU A 197 -7.87 -6.48 3.38
C LEU A 197 -7.71 -7.65 4.35
N PHE A 198 -7.31 -7.34 5.58
CA PHE A 198 -7.12 -8.29 6.66
C PHE A 198 -7.60 -7.70 7.98
N THR A 199 -7.72 -8.53 9.01
CA THR A 199 -8.06 -8.07 10.36
C THR A 199 -7.09 -8.72 11.32
N ALA A 200 -6.31 -7.90 12.02
CA ALA A 200 -5.36 -8.37 13.02
C ALA A 200 -5.26 -7.37 14.17
N LYS A 201 -4.78 -7.81 15.32
CA LYS A 201 -4.43 -6.88 16.40
C LYS A 201 -3.21 -6.03 16.02
N GLU A 202 -2.25 -6.65 15.35
CA GLU A 202 -1.04 -6.08 14.76
C GLU A 202 -0.69 -6.93 13.53
N PRO A 203 -0.09 -6.36 12.46
CA PRO A 203 0.25 -4.95 12.31
C PRO A 203 -0.94 -4.07 11.96
N ASN A 204 -0.71 -2.76 12.01
CA ASN A 204 -1.48 -1.75 11.28
C ASN A 204 -1.48 -2.00 9.76
N SER A 205 -2.23 -1.18 9.02
CA SER A 205 -2.13 -1.13 7.56
C SER A 205 -0.71 -0.79 7.11
N PHE A 206 -0.31 -1.29 5.94
CA PHE A 206 1.05 -1.06 5.42
C PHE A 206 1.16 -1.16 3.89
N ALA A 207 2.20 -0.54 3.37
CA ALA A 207 2.81 -0.77 2.07
C ALA A 207 4.31 -1.03 2.23
N SER A 208 4.90 -1.86 1.37
CA SER A 208 6.31 -2.25 1.45
C SER A 208 6.98 -2.20 0.08
N LEU A 209 8.28 -1.90 0.06
CA LEU A 209 9.10 -1.85 -1.15
C LEU A 209 9.26 -3.24 -1.80
N GLU A 210 9.31 -4.27 -0.97
CA GLU A 210 9.47 -5.67 -1.38
C GLU A 210 8.20 -6.24 -2.04
N ILE A 211 7.06 -5.57 -1.89
CA ILE A 211 5.81 -5.85 -2.61
C ILE A 211 5.20 -4.53 -3.09
N HIS A 212 6.02 -3.73 -3.78
CA HIS A 212 5.62 -2.42 -4.28
C HIS A 212 4.34 -2.51 -5.14
N ASN A 213 3.61 -1.40 -5.25
CA ASN A 213 2.32 -1.31 -5.94
C ASN A 213 1.16 -2.09 -5.29
N MET A 214 1.31 -2.50 -4.02
CA MET A 214 0.26 -3.13 -3.23
C MET A 214 0.09 -2.48 -1.86
N ILE A 215 -1.17 -2.38 -1.40
CA ILE A 215 -1.52 -1.92 -0.05
C ILE A 215 -2.21 -3.04 0.72
N PHE A 216 -1.85 -3.18 2.00
CA PHE A 216 -2.47 -4.09 2.95
C PHE A 216 -3.24 -3.25 3.98
N PHE A 217 -4.57 -3.40 4.02
CA PHE A 217 -5.41 -2.69 4.98
C PHE A 217 -5.78 -3.58 6.17
N ASN A 218 -5.39 -3.18 7.37
CA ASN A 218 -5.90 -3.78 8.60
C ASN A 218 -7.23 -3.09 8.97
N VAL A 219 -8.33 -3.77 8.71
CA VAL A 219 -9.68 -3.22 8.85
C VAL A 219 -10.42 -3.84 10.03
N ASN A 220 -11.25 -3.01 10.66
CA ASN A 220 -12.19 -3.36 11.71
C ASN A 220 -13.62 -3.22 11.19
N SER A 221 -14.56 -3.91 11.84
CA SER A 221 -15.98 -3.91 11.45
C SER A 221 -16.67 -2.53 11.45
N TRP A 222 -16.08 -1.52 12.10
CA TRP A 222 -16.60 -0.14 12.14
C TRP A 222 -15.92 0.82 11.18
N ASP A 223 -14.92 0.35 10.41
CA ASP A 223 -14.19 1.19 9.45
C ASP A 223 -15.05 1.49 8.22
N ASN A 224 -15.10 2.77 7.86
CA ASN A 224 -15.97 3.34 6.84
C ASN A 224 -15.14 3.95 5.69
N GLU A 225 -15.79 4.67 4.78
CA GLU A 225 -15.12 5.33 3.66
C GLU A 225 -14.06 6.36 4.09
N MET A 226 -14.21 7.01 5.26
CA MET A 226 -13.23 7.96 5.77
C MET A 226 -11.95 7.29 6.29
N TYR A 227 -12.07 6.08 6.84
CA TYR A 227 -10.92 5.22 7.09
C TYR A 227 -10.13 4.98 5.80
N PHE A 228 -10.83 4.64 4.71
CA PHE A 228 -10.16 4.37 3.43
C PHE A 228 -9.57 5.63 2.79
N VAL A 229 -10.19 6.80 2.89
CA VAL A 229 -9.60 8.06 2.40
C VAL A 229 -8.25 8.33 3.09
N ASP A 230 -8.20 8.18 4.42
CA ASP A 230 -6.99 8.36 5.23
C ASP A 230 -5.92 7.34 4.84
N HIS A 231 -6.25 6.05 4.84
CA HIS A 231 -5.28 4.98 4.59
C HIS A 231 -4.85 4.87 3.11
N LEU A 232 -5.72 5.16 2.15
CA LEU A 232 -5.33 5.27 0.74
C LEU A 232 -4.36 6.45 0.54
N SER A 233 -4.59 7.57 1.23
CA SER A 233 -3.65 8.70 1.18
C SER A 233 -2.33 8.36 1.86
N HIS A 234 -2.36 7.63 2.98
CA HIS A 234 -1.18 7.21 3.72
C HIS A 234 -0.34 6.19 2.95
N GLU A 235 -0.90 4.99 2.73
CA GLU A 235 -0.19 3.87 2.11
C GLU A 235 0.04 4.12 0.62
N GLY A 236 -0.86 4.85 -0.04
CA GLY A 236 -0.68 5.31 -1.41
C GLY A 236 0.45 6.33 -1.55
N ALA A 237 0.63 7.22 -0.56
CA ALA A 237 1.79 8.10 -0.51
C ALA A 237 3.08 7.32 -0.31
N HIS A 238 3.04 6.20 0.42
CA HIS A 238 4.21 5.32 0.53
C HIS A 238 4.69 4.81 -0.82
N ILE A 239 3.75 4.30 -1.63
CA ILE A 239 4.03 3.84 -2.99
C ILE A 239 4.51 4.99 -3.87
N THR A 240 3.81 6.13 -3.83
CA THR A 240 4.10 7.28 -4.69
C THR A 240 5.49 7.85 -4.41
N PHE A 241 5.84 8.05 -3.14
CA PHE A 241 7.12 8.64 -2.76
C PHE A 241 8.29 7.72 -3.13
N ASN A 242 8.16 6.42 -2.89
CA ASN A 242 9.16 5.44 -3.30
C ASN A 242 9.45 5.48 -4.80
N THR A 243 8.42 5.73 -5.62
CA THR A 243 8.60 5.96 -7.06
C THR A 243 9.29 7.30 -7.32
N LEU A 244 8.81 8.40 -6.74
CA LEU A 244 9.38 9.75 -6.94
C LEU A 244 10.86 9.85 -6.56
N THR A 245 11.27 9.16 -5.50
CA THR A 245 12.65 9.20 -5.00
C THR A 245 13.45 7.95 -5.36
N TYR A 246 12.99 7.15 -6.34
CA TYR A 246 13.61 5.87 -6.68
C TYR A 246 15.12 5.98 -6.90
N ASP A 247 15.53 6.93 -7.76
CA ASP A 247 16.93 7.26 -8.06
C ASP A 247 17.52 8.30 -7.10
N SER A 248 16.69 9.22 -6.63
CA SER A 248 17.17 10.40 -5.93
C SER A 248 17.38 10.18 -4.43
N LYS A 249 16.86 9.09 -3.86
CA LYS A 249 17.07 8.71 -2.45
C LYS A 249 18.54 8.67 -2.03
N PHE A 250 19.45 8.35 -2.95
CA PHE A 250 20.90 8.34 -2.71
C PHE A 250 21.51 9.75 -2.59
N LYS A 251 20.75 10.80 -2.91
CA LYS A 251 21.17 12.22 -2.93
C LYS A 251 20.35 13.08 -1.97
N LEU A 252 19.48 12.49 -1.15
CA LEU A 252 18.68 13.23 -0.19
C LEU A 252 19.48 13.63 1.05
N PHE A 253 20.45 12.82 1.45
CA PHE A 253 21.11 12.94 2.76
C PHE A 253 22.63 12.88 2.66
N LYS A 254 23.28 13.52 3.63
CA LYS A 254 24.74 13.46 3.85
C LYS A 254 25.18 12.09 4.36
N PHE A 255 24.25 11.34 4.95
CA PHE A 255 24.43 9.99 5.45
C PHE A 255 23.82 8.98 4.48
N HIS A 256 24.21 7.71 4.60
CA HIS A 256 23.54 6.66 3.84
C HIS A 256 22.06 6.59 4.25
N TYR A 257 21.16 6.57 3.27
CA TYR A 257 19.70 6.67 3.48
C TYR A 257 19.12 5.53 4.36
N ASN A 258 19.76 4.35 4.38
CA ASN A 258 19.41 3.22 5.26
C ASN A 258 20.08 3.24 6.64
N MET A 259 20.88 4.25 6.98
CA MET A 259 21.44 4.39 8.33
C MET A 259 20.31 4.58 9.34
N SER A 260 20.48 4.03 10.54
CA SER A 260 19.47 4.13 11.60
C SER A 260 19.32 5.58 12.04
N PHE A 261 18.08 6.05 12.23
CA PHE A 261 17.83 7.42 12.66
C PHE A 261 18.33 7.69 14.08
N SER A 262 18.32 6.68 14.97
CA SER A 262 18.91 6.77 16.32
C SER A 262 20.41 7.04 16.29
N GLU A 263 21.14 6.45 15.35
CA GLU A 263 22.59 6.66 15.20
C GLU A 263 22.91 8.11 14.80
N ILE A 264 22.00 8.76 14.09
CA ILE A 264 22.16 10.13 13.58
C ILE A 264 21.68 11.16 14.62
N SER A 265 20.50 10.93 15.19
CA SER A 265 19.86 11.86 16.12
C SER A 265 20.39 11.75 17.56
N GLY A 266 21.06 10.64 17.89
CA GLY A 266 21.47 10.31 19.26
C GLY A 266 20.30 9.92 20.17
N THR A 267 19.10 9.72 19.62
CA THR A 267 17.96 9.22 20.38
C THR A 267 18.04 7.71 20.49
N HIS A 268 17.96 7.19 21.71
CA HIS A 268 17.82 5.75 21.93
C HIS A 268 16.34 5.38 21.70
N ASP A 269 16.09 4.24 21.06
CA ASP A 269 14.77 3.62 20.81
C ASP A 269 14.15 3.78 19.40
N ASP A 270 14.85 4.36 18.41
CA ASP A 270 14.36 4.38 17.02
C ASP A 270 15.24 3.57 16.05
N SER A 271 14.76 2.40 15.67
CA SER A 271 15.43 1.53 14.67
C SER A 271 15.05 1.86 13.23
N ASN A 272 14.16 2.82 13.00
CA ASN A 272 13.79 3.21 11.63
C ASN A 272 14.97 3.85 10.91
N SER A 273 15.05 3.64 9.59
CA SER A 273 16.07 4.29 8.79
C SER A 273 15.79 5.79 8.62
N LEU A 274 16.85 6.56 8.35
CA LEU A 274 16.74 7.97 8.00
C LEU A 274 15.74 8.21 6.86
N TYR A 275 15.82 7.39 5.82
CA TYR A 275 14.88 7.45 4.69
C TYR A 275 13.45 7.18 5.14
N LEU A 276 13.19 6.18 5.98
CA LEU A 276 11.83 5.85 6.42
C LEU A 276 11.21 6.98 7.26
N ARG A 277 11.98 7.61 8.14
CA ARG A 277 11.54 8.79 8.91
C ARG A 277 11.21 9.98 8.01
N PHE A 278 12.08 10.25 7.04
CA PHE A 278 11.88 11.34 6.09
C PHE A 278 10.68 11.08 5.17
N HIS A 279 10.54 9.84 4.73
CA HIS A 279 9.43 9.35 3.93
C HIS A 279 8.10 9.60 4.65
N GLY A 280 8.01 9.32 5.95
CA GLY A 280 6.79 9.58 6.74
C GLY A 280 6.31 11.04 6.69
N LEU A 281 7.19 12.02 6.44
CA LEU A 281 6.78 13.41 6.26
C LEU A 281 5.95 13.62 4.99
N PHE A 282 6.27 12.89 3.91
CA PHE A 282 5.50 12.96 2.67
C PHE A 282 4.11 12.35 2.84
N THR A 283 3.97 11.28 3.64
CA THR A 283 2.65 10.67 3.87
C THR A 283 1.72 11.62 4.62
N PHE A 284 2.22 12.35 5.63
CA PHE A 284 1.43 13.39 6.29
C PHE A 284 0.97 14.50 5.34
N VAL A 285 1.79 14.88 4.36
CA VAL A 285 1.38 15.88 3.35
C VAL A 285 0.17 15.39 2.57
N GLU A 286 0.18 14.16 2.06
CA GLU A 286 -0.94 13.63 1.26
C GLU A 286 -2.19 13.39 2.10
N ILE A 287 -2.04 12.81 3.30
CA ILE A 287 -3.15 12.58 4.23
C ILE A 287 -3.84 13.91 4.57
N THR A 288 -3.07 14.92 4.99
CA THR A 288 -3.64 16.19 5.43
C THR A 288 -4.32 16.95 4.28
N LYS A 289 -3.74 16.95 3.07
CA LYS A 289 -4.38 17.53 1.87
C LYS A 289 -5.72 16.87 1.56
N SER A 290 -5.77 15.54 1.58
CA SER A 290 -7.00 14.78 1.32
C SER A 290 -8.06 15.09 2.38
N LEU A 291 -7.69 15.10 3.66
CA LEU A 291 -8.63 15.36 4.76
C LEU A 291 -9.14 16.81 4.78
N ILE A 292 -8.29 17.80 4.49
CA ILE A 292 -8.72 19.20 4.36
C ILE A 292 -9.76 19.33 3.25
N SER A 293 -9.49 18.73 2.10
CA SER A 293 -10.40 18.76 0.96
C SER A 293 -11.73 18.06 1.28
N CYS A 294 -11.72 16.98 2.09
CA CYS A 294 -12.94 16.39 2.63
C CYS A 294 -13.70 17.34 3.55
N ILE A 295 -13.01 18.08 4.42
CA ILE A 295 -13.63 19.04 5.37
C ILE A 295 -14.30 20.20 4.63
N GLU A 296 -13.71 20.63 3.51
CA GLU A 296 -14.23 21.70 2.65
C GLU A 296 -15.30 21.21 1.66
N SER A 297 -15.46 19.90 1.52
CA SER A 297 -16.43 19.31 0.61
C SER A 297 -17.87 19.65 1.02
N LYS A 298 -18.68 19.98 0.01
CA LYS A 298 -20.12 20.24 0.17
C LYS A 298 -20.98 18.98 -0.03
N VAL A 299 -20.35 17.86 -0.38
CA VAL A 299 -21.03 16.61 -0.75
C VAL A 299 -21.01 15.60 0.40
N LEU A 300 -20.02 15.70 1.29
CA LEU A 300 -19.90 14.78 2.43
C LEU A 300 -20.93 15.07 3.51
N SER A 301 -21.36 14.02 4.22
CA SER A 301 -22.22 14.13 5.38
C SER A 301 -21.51 14.87 6.52
N GLU A 302 -22.29 15.45 7.43
CA GLU A 302 -21.75 16.06 8.64
C GLU A 302 -20.92 15.08 9.48
N GLU A 303 -21.35 13.81 9.52
CA GLU A 303 -20.61 12.72 10.17
C GLU A 303 -19.22 12.50 9.55
N ASN A 304 -19.14 12.43 8.23
CA ASN A 304 -17.87 12.23 7.52
C ASN A 304 -16.96 13.46 7.67
N ILE A 305 -17.51 14.68 7.65
CA ILE A 305 -16.75 15.91 7.90
C ILE A 305 -16.21 15.94 9.32
N HIS A 306 -17.01 15.52 10.31
CA HIS A 306 -16.57 15.47 11.71
C HIS A 306 -15.47 14.45 11.94
N GLU A 307 -15.59 13.26 11.35
CA GLU A 307 -14.51 12.27 11.38
C GLU A 307 -13.26 12.79 10.67
N ALA A 308 -13.39 13.44 9.51
CA ALA A 308 -12.27 14.04 8.79
C ALA A 308 -11.52 15.09 9.63
N LYS A 309 -12.24 15.92 10.38
CA LYS A 309 -11.64 16.89 11.32
C LYS A 309 -10.87 16.20 12.44
N GLY A 310 -11.42 15.11 13.00
CA GLY A 310 -10.74 14.29 14.00
C GLY A 310 -9.44 13.69 13.47
N ARG A 311 -9.50 13.06 12.29
CA ARG A 311 -8.33 12.50 11.61
C ARG A 311 -7.30 13.58 11.31
N LEU A 312 -7.71 14.74 10.80
CA LEU A 312 -6.79 15.85 10.52
C LEU A 312 -6.08 16.33 11.79
N ALA A 313 -6.81 16.52 12.89
CA ALA A 313 -6.23 16.92 14.17
C ALA A 313 -5.21 15.90 14.70
N PHE A 314 -5.54 14.61 14.58
CA PHE A 314 -4.64 13.51 14.94
C PHE A 314 -3.35 13.52 14.11
N GLN A 315 -3.48 13.66 12.79
CA GLN A 315 -2.36 13.66 11.86
C GLN A 315 -1.49 14.92 12.00
N LEU A 316 -2.09 16.10 12.28
CA LEU A 316 -1.33 17.33 12.51
C LEU A 316 -0.41 17.24 13.73
N ARG A 317 -0.86 16.60 14.81
CA ARG A 317 -0.02 16.36 15.99
C ARG A 317 1.18 15.48 15.63
N ARG A 318 0.96 14.42 14.85
CA ARG A 318 2.01 13.50 14.42
C ARG A 318 2.98 14.18 13.44
N PHE A 319 2.47 14.93 12.47
CA PHE A 319 3.29 15.66 11.49
C PHE A 319 4.23 16.66 12.18
N LYS A 320 3.74 17.41 13.19
CA LYS A 320 4.56 18.31 14.01
C LYS A 320 5.72 17.59 14.68
N ASN A 321 5.43 16.47 15.32
CA ASN A 321 6.42 15.69 16.04
C ASN A 321 7.47 15.14 15.07
N SER A 322 7.04 14.58 13.94
CA SER A 322 7.95 14.06 12.92
C SER A 322 8.82 15.14 12.26
N LEU A 323 8.31 16.37 12.05
CA LEU A 323 9.16 17.49 11.61
C LEU A 323 10.19 17.86 12.68
N SER A 324 9.77 17.84 13.94
CA SER A 324 10.63 18.20 15.08
C SER A 324 11.78 17.22 15.29
N ASP A 325 11.62 15.95 14.88
CA ASP A 325 12.69 14.94 14.92
C ASP A 325 13.93 15.39 14.12
N PHE A 326 13.77 16.22 13.09
CA PHE A 326 14.87 16.72 12.25
C PHE A 326 15.45 18.07 12.72
N ASN A 327 14.89 18.70 13.76
CA ASN A 327 15.34 20.02 14.20
C ASN A 327 16.78 19.98 14.71
N GLY A 328 17.61 20.87 14.16
CA GLY A 328 19.02 20.99 14.54
C GLY A 328 19.93 19.90 13.98
N LEU A 329 19.39 18.95 13.20
CA LEU A 329 20.19 17.92 12.52
C LEU A 329 20.70 18.45 11.18
N ASP A 330 22.01 18.33 10.95
CA ASP A 330 22.63 18.64 9.66
C ASP A 330 22.70 17.39 8.77
N VAL A 331 21.54 16.91 8.31
CA VAL A 331 21.41 15.60 7.62
C VAL A 331 21.15 15.69 6.13
N PHE A 332 20.65 16.82 5.65
CA PHE A 332 20.18 16.94 4.27
C PHE A 332 21.27 17.38 3.31
N GLU A 333 21.26 16.78 2.12
CA GLU A 333 21.86 17.35 0.92
C GLU A 333 20.90 18.36 0.27
N SER A 334 21.34 19.03 -0.80
CA SER A 334 20.54 20.06 -1.48
C SER A 334 19.13 19.59 -1.88
N GLU A 335 18.98 18.37 -2.39
CA GLU A 335 17.68 17.82 -2.78
C GLU A 335 16.80 17.48 -1.56
N GLY A 336 17.39 16.85 -0.54
CA GLY A 336 16.66 16.58 0.71
C GLY A 336 16.16 17.85 1.39
N LEU A 337 16.94 18.93 1.32
CA LEU A 337 16.55 20.23 1.87
C LEU A 337 15.36 20.84 1.11
N LEU A 338 15.26 20.64 -0.22
CA LEU A 338 14.10 21.09 -1.00
C LEU A 338 12.81 20.39 -0.55
N TRP A 339 12.88 19.06 -0.37
CA TRP A 339 11.78 18.26 0.15
C TRP A 339 11.40 18.64 1.58
N PHE A 340 12.40 18.77 2.48
CA PHE A 340 12.15 19.13 3.88
C PHE A 340 11.50 20.53 4.02
N ASN A 341 11.97 21.50 3.23
CA ASN A 341 11.38 22.84 3.19
C ASN A 341 9.94 22.79 2.65
N PHE A 342 9.66 21.94 1.67
CA PHE A 342 8.31 21.71 1.18
C PHE A 342 7.40 21.14 2.29
N PHE A 343 7.84 20.10 3.00
CA PHE A 343 7.08 19.52 4.12
C PHE A 343 6.79 20.54 5.22
N SER A 344 7.83 21.28 5.64
CA SER A 344 7.72 22.32 6.67
C SER A 344 6.75 23.43 6.26
N LYS A 345 6.83 23.87 5.00
CA LYS A 345 5.92 24.89 4.45
C LYS A 345 4.46 24.41 4.48
N VAL A 346 4.19 23.20 3.99
CA VAL A 346 2.84 22.63 3.99
C VAL A 346 2.31 22.54 5.42
N TYR A 347 3.11 22.03 6.36
CA TYR A 347 2.71 21.96 7.76
C TYR A 347 2.35 23.33 8.35
N MET A 348 3.19 24.35 8.15
CA MET A 348 2.94 25.70 8.69
C MET A 348 1.65 26.31 8.12
N GLU A 349 1.37 26.10 6.83
CA GLU A 349 0.14 26.57 6.19
C GLU A 349 -1.10 25.91 6.83
N ILE A 350 -1.05 24.60 7.06
CA ILE A 350 -2.17 23.85 7.63
C ILE A 350 -2.32 24.14 9.14
N GLU A 351 -1.23 24.20 9.91
CA GLU A 351 -1.26 24.51 11.35
C GLU A 351 -1.90 25.89 11.58
N LYS A 352 -1.61 26.87 10.73
CA LYS A 352 -2.20 28.21 10.82
C LYS A 352 -3.73 28.19 10.70
N GLU A 353 -4.28 27.36 9.84
CA GLU A 353 -5.72 27.35 9.53
C GLU A 353 -6.50 26.33 10.39
N TYR A 354 -5.92 25.15 10.62
CA TYR A 354 -6.57 24.01 11.27
C TYR A 354 -5.93 23.60 12.60
N GLY A 355 -4.86 24.26 13.05
CA GLY A 355 -4.14 23.88 14.29
C GLY A 355 -5.03 23.92 15.55
N GLN A 356 -6.04 24.78 15.56
CA GLN A 356 -7.07 24.83 16.61
C GLN A 356 -7.89 23.53 16.77
N LEU A 357 -7.94 22.67 15.75
CA LEU A 357 -8.61 21.37 15.86
C LEU A 357 -7.90 20.45 16.87
N VAL A 358 -6.57 20.57 17.00
CA VAL A 358 -5.76 19.74 17.90
C VAL A 358 -6.13 19.96 19.36
N SER A 359 -6.49 21.19 19.74
CA SER A 359 -6.95 21.51 21.09
C SER A 359 -8.46 21.37 21.28
N LYS A 360 -9.22 21.31 20.19
CA LYS A 360 -10.69 21.18 20.23
C LYS A 360 -11.15 19.75 20.50
N TYR A 361 -10.45 18.76 19.97
CA TYR A 361 -10.85 17.36 20.08
C TYR A 361 -10.07 16.62 21.16
N ASP A 362 -10.73 15.68 21.82
CA ASP A 362 -10.07 14.66 22.62
C ASP A 362 -9.44 13.62 21.69
N LEU A 363 -8.10 13.58 21.69
CA LEU A 363 -7.27 12.68 20.88
C LEU A 363 -6.51 11.68 21.76
N SER A 364 -7.01 11.39 22.97
CA SER A 364 -6.43 10.44 23.94
C SER A 364 -6.72 8.97 23.62
N MET A 365 -6.56 8.59 22.36
CA MET A 365 -6.77 7.21 21.91
C MET A 365 -5.59 6.32 22.32
N PRO A 366 -5.85 5.06 22.73
CA PRO A 366 -4.79 4.12 23.14
C PRO A 366 -4.01 3.52 21.96
N SER A 367 -4.53 3.63 20.73
CA SER A 367 -3.93 3.07 19.52
C SER A 367 -2.96 4.03 18.86
N TYR A 368 -1.96 3.48 18.16
CA TYR A 368 -1.09 4.23 17.25
C TYR A 368 -1.86 4.82 16.07
N ASP A 369 -2.89 4.12 15.60
CA ASP A 369 -3.75 4.54 14.50
C ASP A 369 -5.03 5.24 14.99
N PHE A 370 -5.59 6.08 14.12
CA PHE A 370 -6.84 6.76 14.41
C PHE A 370 -8.00 5.76 14.50
N ASN A 371 -8.62 5.68 15.68
CA ASN A 371 -9.77 4.82 15.91
C ASN A 371 -11.07 5.64 15.84
N SER A 372 -11.82 5.50 14.74
CA SER A 372 -13.05 6.27 14.49
C SER A 372 -14.14 6.01 15.53
N LYS A 373 -14.24 4.78 16.05
CA LYS A 373 -15.19 4.42 17.10
C LYS A 373 -14.87 5.16 18.41
N VAL A 374 -13.64 5.07 18.89
CA VAL A 374 -13.19 5.76 20.12
C VAL A 374 -13.30 7.27 19.96
N PHE A 375 -12.93 7.82 18.79
CA PHE A 375 -13.07 9.24 18.51
C PHE A 375 -14.52 9.71 18.61
N ARG A 376 -15.47 8.98 18.00
CA ARG A 376 -16.91 9.33 18.04
C ARG A 376 -17.48 9.26 19.47
N GLU A 377 -17.03 8.31 20.27
CA GLU A 377 -17.44 8.18 21.68
C GLU A 377 -16.93 9.35 22.53
N ALA A 378 -15.67 9.75 22.36
CA ALA A 378 -15.06 10.86 23.10
C ALA A 378 -15.49 12.24 22.59
N ASN A 379 -15.81 12.34 21.29
CA ASN A 379 -16.16 13.59 20.61
C ASN A 379 -17.50 13.45 19.89
N PRO A 380 -18.62 13.26 20.61
CA PRO A 380 -19.92 13.11 19.98
C PRO A 380 -20.29 14.35 19.17
N LEU A 381 -20.91 14.15 18.01
CA LEU A 381 -21.57 15.23 17.28
C LEU A 381 -22.69 15.78 18.17
N THR A 382 -22.47 16.97 18.71
CA THR A 382 -23.53 17.67 19.44
C THR A 382 -24.48 18.28 18.42
N ASN A 383 -25.77 17.98 18.51
CA ASN A 383 -26.86 18.55 17.69
C ASN A 383 -27.08 20.06 17.95
N ASN A 384 -26.02 20.86 18.05
CA ASN A 384 -26.12 22.28 18.32
C ASN A 384 -25.44 23.09 17.21
N SER A 385 -26.14 23.19 16.09
CA SER A 385 -26.07 24.36 15.22
C SER A 385 -27.50 24.86 14.89
N VAL A 386 -28.18 25.31 15.94
CA VAL A 386 -29.12 26.44 15.84
C VAL A 386 -28.69 27.46 16.89
N ILE A 387 -27.84 28.40 16.49
CA ILE A 387 -27.94 29.84 16.83
C ILE A 387 -27.43 30.62 15.63
#